data_AF-A0A258P313-F1
#
_entry.id   AF-A0A258P313-F1
#
_cell.length_a   1.000
_cell.length_b   1.000
_cell.length_c   1.000
_cell.angle_alpha   90.00
_cell.angle_beta   90.00
_cell.angle_gamma   90.00
#
_symmetry.space_group_name_H-M   'P 1'
#
loop_
_entity.id
_entity.type
_entity.pdbx_description
1 polymer ?
#
loop_
_entity_poly.entity_id
_entity_poly.type
_entity_poly.pdbx_seq_one_letter_code
_entity_poly.pdbx_strand_id
1 'polypeptide(L)'
;MIRTHTLGLKEACLTAVSALDELVFELVCGSPQKLSPVFLDWVADEATPFVERQVARSFATPHFAASLRMGDQRVAMARWVRLWVGPRIVAGFEELAVCLPEFAGSQPAGHPSVPVAAARSGAGTLGQRFLALLGLDGAGSTGMHGSPPRYQ
;
A
#
# COMPACT_ATOMS: atom_id res chain seq x y z
N MET A 1 -23.78 -24.92 8.96
CA MET A 1 -24.10 -23.51 8.63
C MET A 1 -22.79 -22.74 8.58
N ILE A 2 -22.15 -22.70 7.41
CA ILE A 2 -20.85 -22.05 7.23
C ILE A 2 -21.13 -20.57 7.08
N ARG A 3 -20.76 -19.77 8.08
CA ARG A 3 -20.77 -18.30 7.96
C ARG A 3 -19.73 -17.93 6.91
N THR A 4 -20.15 -17.77 5.66
CA THR A 4 -19.35 -17.09 4.64
C THR A 4 -19.27 -15.63 5.04
N HIS A 5 -18.32 -15.30 5.91
CA HIS A 5 -17.98 -13.91 6.21
C HIS A 5 -17.53 -13.28 4.89
N THR A 6 -18.34 -12.37 4.36
CA THR A 6 -17.98 -11.57 3.19
C THR A 6 -16.89 -10.61 3.65
N LEU A 7 -15.65 -10.87 3.21
CA LEU A 7 -14.49 -10.01 3.46
C LEU A 7 -14.86 -8.57 3.06
N GLY A 8 -14.75 -7.63 3.99
CA GLY A 8 -14.97 -6.21 3.71
C GLY A 8 -13.78 -5.58 3.00
N LEU A 9 -13.98 -4.44 2.34
CA LEU A 9 -12.89 -3.71 1.66
C LEU A 9 -11.74 -3.38 2.63
N LYS A 10 -12.07 -2.94 3.86
CA LYS A 10 -11.08 -2.64 4.90
C LYS A 10 -10.25 -3.88 5.28
N GLU A 11 -10.89 -5.02 5.45
CA GLU A 11 -10.22 -6.29 5.79
C GLU A 11 -9.34 -6.76 4.62
N ALA A 12 -9.79 -6.56 3.38
CA ALA A 12 -8.99 -6.83 2.20
C ALA A 12 -7.75 -5.94 2.12
N CYS A 13 -7.88 -4.63 2.42
CA CYS A 13 -6.72 -3.73 2.49
C CYS A 13 -5.74 -4.18 3.57
N LEU A 14 -6.20 -4.49 4.79
CA LEU A 14 -5.33 -4.97 5.86
C LEU A 14 -4.63 -6.28 5.48
N THR A 15 -5.35 -7.22 4.87
CA THR A 15 -4.76 -8.48 4.39
C THR A 15 -3.71 -8.24 3.31
N ALA A 16 -3.93 -7.27 2.43
CA ALA A 16 -2.97 -6.91 1.38
C ALA A 16 -1.72 -6.23 1.94
N VAL A 17 -1.85 -5.38 2.95
CA VAL A 17 -0.70 -4.78 3.64
C VAL A 17 0.08 -5.84 4.40
N SER A 18 -0.57 -6.76 5.12
CA SER A 18 0.13 -7.87 5.76
C SER A 18 0.87 -8.77 4.75
N ALA A 19 0.28 -9.00 3.56
CA ALA A 19 0.95 -9.75 2.52
C ALA A 19 2.13 -8.98 1.88
N LEU A 20 2.08 -7.64 1.86
CA LEU A 20 3.22 -6.80 1.49
C LEU A 20 4.33 -6.91 2.53
N ASP A 21 3.99 -6.87 3.83
CA ASP A 21 4.96 -7.03 4.92
C ASP A 21 5.65 -8.41 4.86
N GLU A 22 4.89 -9.47 4.60
CA GLU A 22 5.44 -10.82 4.39
C GLU A 22 6.41 -10.86 3.20
N LEU A 23 6.04 -10.25 2.06
CA LEU A 23 6.93 -10.14 0.90
C LEU A 23 8.21 -9.37 1.24
N VAL A 24 8.09 -8.24 1.94
CA VAL A 24 9.24 -7.42 2.36
C VAL A 24 10.14 -8.23 3.29
N PHE A 25 9.57 -8.96 4.25
CA PHE A 25 10.31 -9.85 5.12
C PHE A 25 11.07 -10.92 4.33
N GLU A 26 10.44 -11.56 3.35
CA GLU A 26 11.10 -12.53 2.47
C GLU A 26 12.29 -11.90 1.72
N LEU A 27 12.14 -10.69 1.20
CA LEU A 27 13.22 -9.95 0.51
C LEU A 27 14.37 -9.59 1.46
N VAL A 28 14.03 -9.20 2.69
CA VAL A 28 15.01 -8.91 3.76
C VAL A 28 15.82 -10.15 4.13
N CYS A 29 15.15 -11.28 4.32
CA CYS A 29 15.83 -12.54 4.61
C CYS A 29 16.62 -13.09 3.41
N GLY A 30 16.12 -12.87 2.19
CA GLY A 30 16.76 -13.34 0.95
C GLY A 30 17.98 -12.53 0.53
N SER A 31 18.07 -11.25 0.92
CA SER A 31 19.15 -10.33 0.53
C SER A 31 19.59 -9.38 1.67
N PRO A 32 20.03 -9.90 2.83
CA PRO A 32 20.29 -9.08 4.02
C PRO A 32 21.41 -8.05 3.87
N GLN A 33 22.32 -8.24 2.91
CA GLN A 33 23.45 -7.32 2.67
C GLN A 33 23.21 -6.29 1.55
N LYS A 34 22.08 -6.38 0.83
CA LYS A 34 21.82 -5.57 -0.37
C LYS A 34 20.69 -4.57 -0.20
N LEU A 35 19.99 -4.57 0.93
CA LEU A 35 18.84 -3.70 1.13
C LEU A 35 19.24 -2.27 1.49
N SER A 36 19.02 -1.37 0.55
CA SER A 36 19.12 0.07 0.78
C SER A 36 18.04 0.53 1.77
N PRO A 37 18.36 1.44 2.72
CA PRO A 37 17.36 2.10 3.56
C PRO A 37 16.23 2.76 2.75
N VAL A 38 16.55 3.24 1.54
CA VAL A 38 15.61 3.83 0.58
C VAL A 38 14.50 2.86 0.18
N PHE A 39 14.77 1.55 0.19
CA PHE A 39 13.75 0.54 -0.08
C PHE A 39 12.66 0.51 1.00
N LEU A 40 13.04 0.57 2.28
CA LEU A 40 12.08 0.53 3.37
C LEU A 40 11.24 1.82 3.42
N ASP A 41 11.88 2.97 3.15
CA ASP A 41 11.17 4.24 3.00
C ASP A 41 10.17 4.18 1.83
N TRP A 42 10.58 3.62 0.68
CA TRP A 42 9.70 3.41 -0.46
C TRP A 42 8.52 2.47 -0.16
N VAL A 43 8.74 1.40 0.62
CA VAL A 43 7.67 0.49 1.04
C VAL A 43 6.60 1.23 1.83
N ALA A 44 7.02 2.07 2.78
CA ALA A 44 6.12 2.83 3.63
C ALA A 44 5.38 3.94 2.84
N ASP A 45 6.12 4.74 2.09
CA ASP A 45 5.58 5.96 1.47
C ASP A 45 4.86 5.70 0.14
N GLU A 46 5.28 4.68 -0.61
CA GLU A 46 4.78 4.43 -1.96
C GLU A 46 4.07 3.09 -2.11
N ALA A 47 4.68 1.99 -1.68
CA ALA A 47 4.16 0.65 -1.93
C ALA A 47 2.86 0.39 -1.16
N THR A 48 2.83 0.75 0.13
CA THR A 48 1.66 0.55 1.00
C THR A 48 0.43 1.30 0.47
N PRO A 49 0.49 2.63 0.21
CA PRO A 49 -0.66 3.34 -0.36
C PRO A 49 -1.02 2.86 -1.77
N PHE A 50 -0.05 2.37 -2.53
CA PHE A 50 -0.32 1.81 -3.85
C PHE A 50 -1.11 0.50 -3.77
N VAL A 51 -0.74 -0.42 -2.88
CA VAL A 51 -1.45 -1.69 -2.67
C VAL A 51 -2.89 -1.41 -2.23
N GLU A 52 -3.12 -0.50 -1.28
CA GLU A 52 -4.48 -0.13 -0.86
C GLU A 52 -5.34 0.39 -2.02
N ARG A 53 -4.75 1.23 -2.89
CA ARG A 53 -5.45 1.72 -4.10
C ARG A 53 -5.74 0.59 -5.09
N GLN A 54 -4.83 -0.38 -5.25
CA GLN A 54 -5.07 -1.53 -6.11
C GLN A 54 -6.19 -2.40 -5.57
N VAL A 55 -6.20 -2.69 -4.26
CA VAL A 55 -7.32 -3.39 -3.61
C VAL A 55 -8.62 -2.63 -3.87
N ALA A 56 -8.69 -1.33 -3.59
CA ALA A 56 -9.92 -0.55 -3.80
C ALA A 56 -10.43 -0.59 -5.25
N ARG A 57 -9.53 -0.56 -6.24
CA ARG A 57 -9.87 -0.66 -7.67
C ARG A 57 -10.31 -2.06 -8.06
N SER A 58 -9.63 -3.09 -7.57
CA SER A 58 -9.87 -4.49 -7.91
C SER A 58 -11.01 -5.12 -7.12
N PHE A 59 -11.39 -4.57 -5.97
CA PHE A 59 -12.35 -5.18 -5.03
C PHE A 59 -13.72 -5.45 -5.67
N ALA A 60 -14.18 -4.55 -6.55
CA ALA A 60 -15.44 -4.70 -7.28
C ALA A 60 -15.33 -5.62 -8.51
N THR A 61 -14.14 -6.08 -8.87
CA THR A 61 -13.94 -6.87 -10.09
C THR A 61 -14.26 -8.35 -9.84
N PRO A 62 -14.97 -9.02 -10.77
CA PRO A 62 -15.34 -10.43 -10.61
C PRO A 62 -14.13 -11.36 -10.46
N HIS A 63 -13.03 -11.09 -11.17
CA HIS A 63 -11.84 -11.94 -11.15
C HIS A 63 -11.12 -11.89 -9.79
N PHE A 64 -10.93 -10.69 -9.24
CA PHE A 64 -10.37 -10.52 -7.90
C PHE A 64 -11.26 -11.17 -6.84
N ALA A 65 -12.57 -10.89 -6.86
CA ALA A 65 -13.51 -11.47 -5.91
C ALA A 65 -13.58 -13.01 -6.01
N ALA A 66 -13.50 -13.58 -7.22
CA ALA A 66 -13.45 -15.02 -7.42
C ALA A 66 -12.17 -15.62 -6.83
N SER A 67 -11.01 -14.98 -7.04
CA SER A 67 -9.73 -15.46 -6.52
C SER A 67 -9.71 -15.55 -4.98
N LEU A 68 -10.37 -14.61 -4.28
CA LEU A 68 -10.48 -14.62 -2.82
C LEU A 68 -11.50 -15.65 -2.30
N ARG A 69 -12.35 -16.22 -3.15
CA ARG A 69 -13.32 -17.25 -2.77
C ARG A 69 -12.81 -18.65 -3.07
N MET A 70 -11.86 -18.79 -3.98
CA MET A 70 -11.29 -20.07 -4.41
C MET A 70 -10.04 -20.41 -3.58
N GLY A 71 -10.24 -20.80 -2.33
CA GLY A 71 -9.18 -21.29 -1.45
C GLY A 71 -8.77 -20.30 -0.36
N ASP A 72 -7.48 -20.30 -0.01
CA ASP A 72 -6.95 -19.44 1.06
C ASP A 72 -6.84 -17.98 0.58
N GLN A 73 -7.62 -17.12 1.22
CA GLN A 73 -7.67 -15.68 0.96
C GLN A 73 -6.31 -14.99 1.11
N ARG A 74 -5.50 -15.41 2.07
CA ARG A 74 -4.17 -14.82 2.32
C ARG A 74 -3.23 -15.15 1.19
N VAL A 75 -3.22 -16.41 0.75
CA VAL A 75 -2.40 -16.86 -0.38
C VAL A 75 -2.83 -16.16 -1.67
N ALA A 76 -4.14 -16.02 -1.91
CA ALA A 76 -4.65 -15.30 -3.06
C ALA A 76 -4.24 -13.82 -3.03
N MET A 77 -4.35 -13.16 -1.87
CA MET A 77 -3.94 -11.77 -1.71
C MET A 77 -2.44 -11.59 -1.89
N ALA A 78 -1.61 -12.48 -1.34
CA ALA A 78 -0.16 -12.44 -1.51
C ALA A 78 0.27 -12.54 -2.98
N ARG A 79 -0.42 -13.36 -3.77
CA ARG A 79 -0.20 -13.43 -5.22
C ARG A 79 -0.55 -12.10 -5.91
N TRP A 80 -1.68 -11.50 -5.58
CA TRP A 80 -2.06 -10.19 -6.12
C TRP A 80 -1.06 -9.09 -5.76
N VAL A 81 -0.64 -9.02 -4.50
CA VAL A 81 0.36 -8.05 -4.03
C VAL A 81 1.69 -8.24 -4.75
N ARG A 82 2.18 -9.47 -4.88
CA ARG A 82 3.38 -9.77 -5.68
C ARG A 82 3.24 -9.31 -7.13
N LEU A 83 2.11 -9.58 -7.78
CA LEU A 83 1.86 -9.13 -9.16
C LEU A 83 1.83 -7.61 -9.31
N TRP A 84 1.31 -6.89 -8.32
CA TRP A 84 1.24 -5.44 -8.35
C TRP A 84 2.58 -4.76 -8.06
N VAL A 85 3.31 -5.27 -7.06
CA VAL A 85 4.48 -4.60 -6.49
C VAL A 85 5.78 -5.14 -7.07
N GLY A 86 5.84 -6.44 -7.41
CA GLY A 86 7.04 -7.12 -7.91
C GLY A 86 7.71 -6.43 -9.10
N PRO A 87 7.00 -6.07 -10.18
CA PRO A 87 7.59 -5.34 -11.30
C PRO A 87 8.19 -3.98 -10.89
N ARG A 88 7.60 -3.30 -9.90
CA ARG A 88 8.06 -2.00 -9.42
C ARG A 88 9.32 -2.14 -8.57
N ILE A 89 9.40 -3.22 -7.79
CA ILE A 89 10.61 -3.58 -7.03
C ILE A 89 11.77 -3.84 -7.99
N VAL A 90 11.58 -4.71 -8.99
CA VAL A 90 12.64 -5.03 -9.96
C VAL A 90 13.10 -3.80 -10.77
N ALA A 91 12.18 -2.87 -11.06
CA ALA A 91 12.51 -1.65 -11.79
C ALA A 91 13.23 -0.58 -10.92
N GLY A 92 12.99 -0.54 -9.61
CA GLY A 92 13.56 0.47 -8.71
C GLY A 92 14.76 -0.02 -7.88
N PHE A 93 14.89 -1.33 -7.70
CA PHE A 93 15.83 -1.99 -6.80
C PHE A 93 16.35 -3.26 -7.49
N GLU A 94 17.18 -3.07 -8.52
CA GLU A 94 17.69 -4.16 -9.37
C GLU A 94 18.40 -5.26 -8.55
N GLU A 95 19.01 -4.89 -7.43
CA GLU A 95 19.65 -5.82 -6.50
C GLU A 95 18.69 -6.86 -5.90
N LEU A 96 17.39 -6.56 -5.85
CA LEU A 96 16.33 -7.44 -5.35
C LEU A 96 15.75 -8.35 -6.45
N ALA A 97 16.09 -8.14 -7.71
CA ALA A 97 15.57 -8.94 -8.84
C ALA A 97 15.93 -10.43 -8.71
N VAL A 98 17.05 -10.75 -8.06
CA VAL A 98 17.45 -12.14 -7.78
C VAL A 98 16.46 -12.86 -6.87
N CYS A 99 15.78 -12.13 -5.98
CA CYS A 99 14.74 -12.66 -5.10
C CYS A 99 13.36 -12.71 -5.75
N LEU A 100 13.21 -12.14 -6.95
CA LEU A 100 11.95 -12.05 -7.71
C LEU A 100 12.18 -12.47 -9.18
N PRO A 101 12.66 -13.70 -9.43
CA PRO A 101 13.00 -14.16 -10.78
C PRO A 101 11.81 -14.15 -11.74
N GLU A 102 10.60 -14.31 -11.23
CA GLU A 102 9.36 -14.26 -12.02
C GLU A 102 9.11 -12.88 -12.68
N PHE A 103 9.76 -11.83 -12.17
CA PHE A 103 9.63 -10.45 -12.69
C PHE A 103 10.92 -9.94 -13.35
N ALA A 104 11.99 -10.73 -13.42
CA ALA A 104 13.28 -10.30 -13.99
C ALA A 104 13.17 -9.86 -15.46
N GLY A 105 12.22 -10.43 -16.23
CA GLY A 105 11.93 -10.02 -17.62
C GLY A 105 10.96 -8.86 -17.77
N SER A 106 10.44 -8.30 -16.67
CA SER A 106 9.46 -7.20 -16.68
C SER A 106 10.09 -5.81 -16.72
N GLN A 107 11.41 -5.72 -16.93
CA GLN A 107 12.06 -4.43 -17.16
C GLN A 107 11.43 -3.75 -18.39
N PRO A 108 10.89 -2.53 -18.26
CA PRO A 108 10.45 -1.79 -19.43
C PRO A 108 11.69 -1.45 -20.25
N ALA A 109 11.69 -1.84 -21.53
CA ALA A 109 12.64 -1.35 -22.51
C ALA A 109 12.50 0.18 -22.60
N GLY A 110 13.40 0.90 -21.95
CA GLY A 110 13.52 2.36 -22.02
C GLY A 110 12.42 3.13 -21.30
N HIS A 111 12.60 3.40 -20.02
CA HIS A 111 12.15 4.67 -19.44
C HIS A 111 13.23 5.20 -18.49
N PRO A 112 13.49 6.53 -18.50
CA PRO A 112 14.64 7.12 -17.85
C PRO A 112 14.50 6.99 -16.34
N SER A 113 15.62 6.69 -15.68
CA SER A 113 15.78 6.75 -14.24
C SER A 113 15.12 8.03 -13.72
N VAL A 114 14.00 7.89 -13.00
CA VAL A 114 13.36 9.03 -12.36
C VAL A 114 14.37 9.54 -11.31
N PRO A 115 14.85 10.79 -11.39
CA PRO A 115 15.69 11.31 -10.34
C PRO A 115 14.82 11.43 -9.09
N VAL A 116 15.26 10.79 -7.99
CA VAL A 116 14.72 10.86 -6.62
C VAL A 116 14.79 12.29 -6.02
N ALA A 117 14.83 13.33 -6.87
CA ALA A 117 15.03 14.73 -6.50
C ALA A 117 13.74 15.58 -6.54
N ALA A 118 12.56 15.01 -6.87
CA ALA A 118 11.31 15.77 -6.92
C ALA A 118 10.38 15.56 -5.69
N ALA A 119 10.84 14.90 -4.62
CA ALA A 119 10.09 14.76 -3.37
C ALA A 119 10.29 15.94 -2.39
N ARG A 120 10.62 17.13 -2.91
CA ARG A 120 10.63 18.39 -2.15
C ARG A 120 9.71 19.40 -2.80
N SER A 121 8.40 19.20 -2.68
CA SER A 121 7.38 20.24 -2.54
C SER A 121 5.99 19.60 -2.71
N GLY A 122 5.18 19.60 -1.65
CA GLY A 122 3.80 19.11 -1.72
C GLY A 122 3.31 18.37 -0.48
N ALA A 123 3.72 18.80 0.71
CA ALA A 123 3.07 18.37 1.93
C ALA A 123 1.61 18.85 1.94
N GLY A 124 0.69 17.91 2.17
CA GLY A 124 -0.62 18.19 2.78
C GLY A 124 -1.78 18.48 1.83
N THR A 125 -2.36 17.47 1.18
CA THR A 125 -3.79 17.54 0.78
C THR A 125 -4.44 16.19 0.43
N LEU A 126 -3.67 15.16 0.04
CA LEU A 126 -4.25 13.93 -0.52
C LEU A 126 -4.72 12.90 0.53
N GLY A 127 -4.10 12.86 1.71
CA GLY A 127 -4.55 12.00 2.82
C GLY A 127 -5.94 12.35 3.36
N GLN A 128 -6.32 13.63 3.31
CA GLN A 128 -7.63 14.07 3.81
C GLN A 128 -8.80 13.71 2.87
N ARG A 129 -8.56 13.62 1.55
CA ARG A 129 -9.62 13.26 0.59
C ARG A 129 -10.02 11.78 0.67
N PHE A 130 -9.11 10.90 1.07
CA PHE A 130 -9.41 9.49 1.31
C PHE A 130 -10.23 9.30 2.60
N LEU A 131 -9.92 10.06 3.66
CA LEU A 131 -10.72 10.08 4.90
C LEU A 131 -12.14 10.64 4.68
N ALA A 132 -12.28 11.67 3.84
CA ALA A 132 -13.57 12.23 3.47
C ALA A 132 -14.44 11.24 2.65
N LEU A 133 -13.84 10.43 1.78
CA LEU A 133 -14.54 9.39 1.02
C LEU A 133 -14.98 8.19 1.88
N LEU A 134 -14.36 7.99 3.05
CA LEU A 134 -14.72 6.96 4.03
C LEU A 134 -15.80 7.40 5.03
N GLY A 135 -16.36 8.61 4.88
CA GLY A 135 -17.41 9.12 5.78
C GLY A 135 -16.93 9.38 7.21
N LEU A 136 -15.64 9.63 7.40
CA LEU A 136 -15.04 9.93 8.71
C LEU A 136 -14.92 11.44 9.01
N ASP A 137 -15.45 12.31 8.15
CA ASP A 137 -15.54 13.74 8.44
C ASP A 137 -16.94 14.06 8.98
N GLY A 138 -17.05 14.15 10.31
CA GLY A 138 -18.34 14.25 10.97
C GLY A 138 -18.29 14.41 12.49
N ALA A 139 -17.59 15.45 12.97
CA ALA A 139 -17.96 16.15 14.21
C ALA A 139 -17.41 17.60 14.21
N GLY A 140 -18.01 18.48 13.40
CA GLY A 140 -18.17 19.88 13.82
C GLY A 140 -19.27 19.94 14.89
N SER A 141 -19.48 20.98 15.70
CA SER A 141 -18.96 22.34 15.85
C SER A 141 -19.73 22.91 17.05
N THR A 142 -19.18 23.85 17.83
CA THR A 142 -19.79 25.12 18.30
C THR A 142 -19.16 25.61 19.60
N GLY A 143 -19.03 26.93 19.69
CA GLY A 143 -18.09 27.62 20.57
C GLY A 143 -18.57 27.90 21.98
N MET A 144 -17.67 28.50 22.76
CA MET A 144 -18.02 29.40 23.84
C MET A 144 -16.97 30.49 23.95
N HIS A 145 -17.49 31.71 23.82
CA HIS A 145 -16.83 32.99 24.04
C HIS A 145 -16.60 33.15 25.55
N GLY A 146 -15.37 33.44 25.97
CA GLY A 146 -15.03 33.63 27.39
C GLY A 146 -13.97 34.70 27.57
N SER A 147 -14.41 35.92 27.88
CA SER A 147 -13.58 37.08 28.24
C SER A 147 -12.63 36.78 29.41
N PRO A 148 -11.44 37.40 29.47
CA PRO A 148 -10.53 37.23 30.60
C PRO A 148 -10.95 38.10 31.79
N PRO A 149 -10.80 37.64 33.05
CA PRO A 149 -10.95 38.51 34.20
C PRO A 149 -9.70 39.39 34.36
N ARG A 150 -9.92 40.70 34.45
CA ARG A 150 -8.96 41.65 35.04
C ARG A 150 -8.80 41.29 36.52
N TYR A 151 -7.57 41.03 36.95
CA TYR A 151 -7.17 41.24 38.33
C TYR A 151 -6.33 42.52 38.40
N GLN A 152 -6.61 43.27 39.47
CA GLN A 152 -6.12 44.61 39.80
C GLN A 152 -4.61 44.69 39.93
#